data_AF-A0A7X5KPM7-F1
#
_entry.id   AF-A0A7X5KPM7-F1
#
_cell.length_a   1.000
_cell.length_b   1.000
_cell.length_c   1.000
_cell.angle_alpha   90.00
_cell.angle_beta   90.00
_cell.angle_gamma   90.00
#
_symmetry.space_group_name_H-M   'P 1'
#
loop_
_entity.id
_entity.type
_entity.pdbx_description
1 polymer ?
#
loop_
_entity_poly.entity_id
_entity_poly.type
_entity_poly.pdbx_seq_one_letter_code
_entity_poly.pdbx_strand_id
1 'polypeptide(L)'
;MKKEEILEKSRAEKKDEGVEFALEKGRLYGITGMTLLYLALLVFNRIYEQNNSSLFAMYWTYLAFEMFGRYRVRKNKNSLAVGIVSILMAAGFLVSHIIMVVR
;
A
#
# COMPACT_ATOMS: atom_id res chain seq x y z
N MET A 1 -16.51 32.16 16.07
CA MET A 1 -15.63 32.26 14.89
C MET A 1 -16.39 33.00 13.80
N LYS A 2 -15.83 34.09 13.27
CA LYS A 2 -16.49 34.87 12.20
C LYS A 2 -16.17 34.22 10.84
N LYS A 3 -17.16 34.15 9.95
CA LYS A 3 -17.06 33.57 8.59
C LYS A 3 -15.82 34.04 7.81
N GLU A 4 -15.43 35.29 8.04
CA GLU A 4 -14.29 35.93 7.39
C GLU A 4 -12.95 35.29 7.80
N GLU A 5 -12.75 34.97 9.08
CA GLU A 5 -11.53 34.30 9.56
C GLU A 5 -11.38 32.89 8.98
N ILE A 6 -12.50 32.20 8.71
CA ILE A 6 -12.52 30.86 8.09
C ILE A 6 -12.12 30.96 6.62
N LEU A 7 -12.64 31.97 5.91
CA LEU A 7 -12.36 32.21 4.49
C LEU A 7 -10.91 32.66 4.26
N GLU A 8 -10.35 33.48 5.16
CA GLU A 8 -8.93 33.86 5.10
C GLU A 8 -8.00 32.68 5.37
N LYS A 9 -8.33 31.81 6.34
CA LYS A 9 -7.57 30.57 6.60
C LYS A 9 -7.60 29.63 5.39
N SER A 10 -8.77 29.41 4.79
CA SER A 10 -8.91 28.57 3.60
C SER A 10 -8.14 29.12 2.40
N ARG A 11 -8.16 30.45 2.19
CA ARG A 11 -7.35 31.11 1.14
C ARG A 11 -5.86 31.06 1.40
N ALA A 12 -5.44 31.11 2.66
CA ALA A 12 -4.04 30.97 3.06
C ALA A 12 -3.52 29.53 2.91
N GLU A 13 -4.38 28.52 3.06
CA GLU A 13 -3.97 27.12 2.99
C GLU A 13 -3.63 26.63 1.58
N LYS A 14 -4.07 27.29 0.50
CA LYS A 14 -3.75 26.96 -0.93
C LYS A 14 -3.79 25.45 -1.25
N LYS A 15 -4.49 24.65 -0.47
CA LYS A 15 -4.69 23.22 -0.68
C LYS A 15 -5.94 23.06 -1.52
N ASP A 16 -5.74 22.60 -2.74
CA ASP A 16 -6.85 22.22 -3.61
C ASP A 16 -7.41 20.88 -3.13
N GLU A 17 -8.51 20.94 -2.38
CA GLU A 17 -9.23 19.76 -1.89
C GLU A 17 -9.63 18.82 -3.04
N GLY A 18 -9.90 19.36 -4.23
CA GLY A 18 -10.22 18.58 -5.42
C GLY A 18 -9.03 17.72 -5.88
N VAL A 19 -7.81 18.26 -5.80
CA VAL A 19 -6.58 17.53 -6.12
C VAL A 19 -6.30 16.46 -5.07
N GLU A 20 -6.41 16.77 -3.77
CA GLU A 20 -6.23 15.76 -2.71
C GLU A 20 -7.26 14.61 -2.84
N PHE A 21 -8.52 14.93 -3.15
CA PHE A 21 -9.57 13.95 -3.38
C PHE A 21 -9.31 13.07 -4.61
N ALA A 22 -8.85 13.67 -5.72
CA ALA A 22 -8.49 12.92 -6.92
C ALA A 22 -7.30 11.97 -6.66
N LEU A 23 -6.29 12.42 -5.92
CA LEU A 23 -5.14 11.61 -5.53
C LEU A 23 -5.54 10.43 -4.61
N GLU A 24 -6.42 10.66 -3.64
CA GLU A 24 -6.90 9.59 -2.76
C GLU A 24 -7.71 8.54 -3.52
N LYS A 25 -8.61 8.97 -4.42
CA LYS A 25 -9.34 8.05 -5.30
C LYS A 25 -8.40 7.30 -6.23
N GLY A 26 -7.42 7.98 -6.83
CA GLY A 26 -6.40 7.35 -7.66
C GLY A 26 -5.63 6.26 -6.92
N ARG A 27 -5.23 6.52 -5.66
CA ARG A 27 -4.59 5.53 -4.79
C ARG A 27 -5.50 4.31 -4.54
N LEU A 28 -6.79 4.53 -4.26
CA LEU A 28 -7.74 3.42 -4.06
C LEU A 28 -7.84 2.54 -5.31
N TYR A 29 -8.02 3.13 -6.49
CA TYR A 29 -8.03 2.37 -7.75
C TYR A 29 -6.71 1.63 -7.98
N GLY A 30 -5.57 2.25 -7.66
CA GLY A 30 -4.26 1.62 -7.74
C GLY A 30 -4.14 0.38 -6.84
N ILE A 31 -4.56 0.47 -5.58
CA ILE A 31 -4.57 -0.66 -4.64
C ILE A 31 -5.49 -1.77 -5.16
N THR A 32 -6.70 -1.42 -5.61
CA THR A 32 -7.66 -2.39 -6.15
C THR A 32 -7.08 -3.10 -7.37
N GLY A 33 -6.52 -2.36 -8.33
CA GLY A 33 -5.90 -2.94 -9.53
C GLY A 33 -4.72 -3.87 -9.20
N MET A 34 -3.83 -3.42 -8.32
CA MET A 34 -2.68 -4.23 -7.88
C MET A 34 -3.13 -5.52 -7.17
N THR A 35 -4.15 -5.43 -6.32
CA THR A 35 -4.72 -6.58 -5.59
C THR A 35 -5.35 -7.57 -6.57
N LEU A 36 -6.12 -7.09 -7.54
CA LEU A 36 -6.75 -7.96 -8.55
C LEU A 36 -5.71 -8.70 -9.40
N LEU A 37 -4.66 -8.00 -9.86
CA LEU A 37 -3.59 -8.61 -10.62
C LEU A 37 -2.83 -9.66 -9.78
N TYR A 38 -2.50 -9.33 -8.54
CA TYR A 38 -1.86 -10.26 -7.62
C TYR A 38 -2.69 -11.53 -7.42
N LEU A 39 -4.01 -11.41 -7.20
CA LEU A 39 -4.90 -12.57 -7.08
C LEU A 39 -4.97 -13.40 -8.37
N ALA A 40 -5.05 -12.74 -9.52
CA ALA A 40 -5.05 -13.43 -10.82
C ALA A 40 -3.76 -14.25 -11.02
N LEU A 41 -2.60 -13.68 -10.66
CA LEU A 41 -1.32 -14.37 -10.75
C LEU A 41 -1.18 -15.51 -9.74
N LEU A 42 -1.74 -15.39 -8.53
CA LEU A 42 -1.78 -16.51 -7.59
C LEU A 42 -2.57 -17.70 -8.14
N VAL A 43 -3.72 -17.44 -8.77
CA VAL A 43 -4.55 -18.48 -9.41
C VAL A 43 -3.81 -19.09 -10.58
N PHE A 44 -3.22 -18.27 -11.44
CA PHE A 44 -2.41 -18.74 -12.57
C PHE A 44 -1.27 -19.66 -12.08
N ASN A 45 -0.43 -19.19 -11.16
CA ASN A 45 0.67 -19.97 -10.64
C ASN A 45 0.21 -21.25 -9.94
N ARG A 46 -0.97 -21.24 -9.31
CA ARG A 46 -1.55 -22.45 -8.71
C ARG A 46 -1.93 -23.50 -9.76
N ILE A 47 -2.47 -23.07 -10.91
CA ILE A 47 -2.83 -23.96 -12.02
C ILE A 47 -1.58 -24.58 -12.66
N TYR A 48 -0.50 -23.82 -12.78
CA TYR A 48 0.75 -24.25 -13.42
C TYR A 48 1.83 -24.72 -12.42
N GLU A 49 1.45 -25.00 -11.18
CA GLU A 49 2.35 -25.47 -10.10
C GLU A 49 3.61 -24.61 -9.90
N GLN A 50 3.51 -23.31 -10.21
CA GLN A 50 4.58 -22.36 -10.00
C GLN A 50 4.61 -21.85 -8.56
N ASN A 51 5.81 -21.52 -8.09
CA ASN A 51 6.00 -20.95 -6.77
C ASN A 51 5.57 -19.47 -6.73
N ASN A 52 4.98 -19.06 -5.60
CA ASN A 52 4.45 -17.71 -5.37
C ASN A 52 5.30 -16.85 -4.43
N SER A 53 6.47 -17.32 -3.97
CA SER A 53 7.31 -16.61 -3.00
C SER A 53 7.74 -15.22 -3.50
N SER A 54 8.03 -15.05 -4.79
CA SER A 54 8.34 -13.73 -5.38
C SER A 54 7.13 -12.79 -5.38
N LEU A 55 5.95 -13.29 -5.76
CA LEU A 55 4.70 -12.53 -5.74
C LEU A 55 4.31 -12.13 -4.32
N PHE A 56 4.46 -13.04 -3.35
CA PHE A 56 4.24 -12.76 -1.94
C PHE A 56 5.21 -11.67 -1.45
N ALA A 57 6.51 -11.79 -1.74
CA ALA A 57 7.50 -10.79 -1.33
C ALA A 57 7.14 -9.39 -1.88
N MET A 58 6.79 -9.30 -3.16
CA MET A 58 6.37 -8.04 -3.79
C MET A 58 5.11 -7.46 -3.16
N TYR A 59 4.05 -8.25 -3.02
CA TYR A 59 2.76 -7.76 -2.53
C TYR A 59 2.81 -7.36 -1.06
N TRP A 60 3.51 -8.12 -0.21
CA TRP A 60 3.71 -7.76 1.20
C TRP A 60 4.57 -6.51 1.36
N THR A 61 5.57 -6.29 0.49
CA THR A 61 6.33 -5.03 0.46
C THR A 61 5.42 -3.86 0.12
N TYR A 62 4.61 -4.00 -0.94
CA TYR A 62 3.65 -2.97 -1.35
C TYR A 62 2.69 -2.61 -0.20
N LEU A 63 2.11 -3.61 0.47
CA LEU A 63 1.23 -3.40 1.63
C LEU A 63 1.94 -2.70 2.79
N ALA A 64 3.21 -3.04 3.07
CA ALA A 64 3.97 -2.41 4.13
C ALA A 64 4.10 -0.89 3.90
N PHE A 65 4.47 -0.49 2.68
CA PHE A 65 4.63 0.92 2.33
C PHE A 65 3.30 1.69 2.26
N GLU A 66 2.22 1.06 1.81
CA GLU A 66 0.88 1.65 1.86
C GLU A 66 0.45 1.91 3.31
N MET A 67 0.73 0.97 4.22
CA MET A 67 0.42 1.12 5.65
C MET A 67 1.31 2.17 6.33
N PHE A 68 2.59 2.27 5.96
CA PHE A 68 3.47 3.35 6.44
C PHE A 68 3.03 4.72 5.92
N GLY A 69 2.60 4.82 4.66
CA GLY A 69 2.01 6.04 4.10
C GLY A 69 0.77 6.48 4.87
N ARG A 70 -0.14 5.54 5.18
CA ARG A 70 -1.32 5.79 6.01
C ARG A 70 -0.95 6.18 7.44
N TYR A 71 0.08 5.56 8.03
CA TYR A 71 0.57 5.93 9.36
C TYR A 71 1.11 7.36 9.38
N ARG A 72 1.86 7.78 8.37
CA ARG A 72 2.41 9.15 8.30
C ARG A 72 1.33 10.23 8.31
N VAL A 73 0.18 9.95 7.69
CA VAL A 73 -0.95 10.89 7.60
C VAL A 73 -1.88 10.81 8.82
N ARG A 74 -2.32 9.60 9.22
CA ARG A 74 -3.30 9.40 10.30
C ARG A 74 -2.69 9.17 11.70
N LYS A 75 -1.38 8.94 11.81
CA LYS A 75 -0.66 8.55 13.04
C LYS A 75 -1.26 7.37 13.82
N ASN A 76 -2.00 6.49 13.14
CA ASN A 76 -2.64 5.35 13.77
C ASN A 76 -1.64 4.21 14.06
N LYS A 77 -1.45 3.87 15.34
CA LYS A 77 -0.52 2.80 15.78
C LYS A 77 -0.80 1.44 15.12
N ASN A 78 -2.05 1.14 14.79
CA ASN A 78 -2.41 -0.11 14.14
C ASN A 78 -1.83 -0.21 12.71
N SER A 79 -1.81 0.91 11.97
CA SER A 79 -1.22 0.94 10.63
C SER A 79 0.29 0.70 10.68
N LEU A 80 0.97 1.21 11.71
CA LEU A 80 2.39 0.96 11.92
C LEU A 80 2.67 -0.52 12.21
N ALA A 81 1.91 -1.14 13.12
CA ALA A 81 2.06 -2.55 13.46
C ALA A 81 1.87 -3.45 12.22
N VAL A 82 0.82 -3.20 11.43
CA VAL A 82 0.57 -3.95 10.19
C VAL A 82 1.70 -3.74 9.18
N GLY A 83 2.24 -2.53 9.05
CA GLY A 83 3.37 -2.26 8.17
C GLY A 83 4.63 -3.03 8.56
N ILE A 84 4.94 -3.10 9.85
CA ILE A 84 6.10 -3.86 10.37
C ILE A 84 5.91 -5.36 10.13
N VAL A 85 4.73 -5.92 10.42
CA VAL A 85 4.46 -7.33 10.15
C VAL A 85 4.57 -7.63 8.65
N SER A 86 4.04 -6.75 7.81
CA SER A 86 4.08 -6.91 6.35
C SER A 86 5.51 -6.93 5.81
N ILE A 87 6.40 -6.08 6.32
CA ILE A 87 7.79 -6.05 5.86
C ILE A 87 8.59 -7.28 6.32
N LEU A 88 8.30 -7.80 7.52
CA LEU A 88 8.89 -9.05 8.00
C LEU A 88 8.45 -10.24 7.14
N MET A 89 7.16 -10.31 6.78
CA MET A 89 6.66 -11.33 5.87
C MET A 89 7.31 -11.22 4.49
N ALA A 90 7.43 -10.00 3.95
CA ALA A 90 8.07 -9.77 2.67
C ALA A 90 9.53 -10.27 2.65
N ALA A 91 10.29 -9.97 3.71
CA ALA A 91 11.67 -10.46 3.86
C ALA A 91 11.73 -11.99 3.91
N GLY A 92 10.84 -12.64 4.66
CA GLY A 92 10.78 -14.10 4.73
C GLY A 92 10.48 -14.74 3.38
N PHE A 93 9.52 -14.20 2.62
CA PHE A 93 9.19 -14.69 1.28
C PHE A 93 10.32 -14.44 0.27
N LEU A 94 11.03 -13.32 0.38
CA LEU A 94 12.19 -13.03 -0.47
C LEU A 94 13.31 -14.03 -0.23
N VAL A 95 13.63 -14.32 1.03
CA VAL A 95 14.62 -15.35 1.40
C VAL A 95 14.21 -16.72 0.88
N SER A 96 12.93 -17.09 1.05
CA SER A 96 12.38 -18.34 0.49
C SER A 96 12.54 -18.41 -1.02
N HIS A 97 12.28 -17.31 -1.73
CA HIS A 97 12.44 -17.26 -3.19
C HIS A 97 13.90 -17.42 -3.61
N ILE A 98 14.84 -16.73 -2.94
CA ILE A 98 16.27 -16.83 -3.23
C ILE A 98 16.76 -18.26 -3.01
N ILE A 99 16.39 -18.89 -1.88
CA ILE A 99 16.78 -20.28 -1.59
C ILE A 99 16.23 -21.24 -2.65
N MET A 100 15.01 -21.03 -3.12
CA MET A 100 14.41 -21.86 -4.16
C MET A 100 15.12 -21.72 -5.50
N VAL A 101 15.56 -20.52 -5.88
CA VAL A 101 16.16 -20.26 -7.20
C VAL A 101 17.63 -20.65 -7.25
N VAL A 102 18.36 -20.50 -6.13
CA VAL A 102 19.81 -20.76 -6.06
C VAL A 102 20.12 -22.25 -5.85
N ARG A 103 19.16 -23.04 -5.37
CA ARG A 103 19.31 -24.47 -5.12
C ARG A 103 18.88 -25.30 -6.33
#